data_AF-A0A494ZV43-F1
#
_entry.id   AF-A0A494ZV43-F1
#
_cell.length_a   1.000
_cell.length_b   1.000
_cell.length_c   1.000
_cell.angle_alpha   90.00
_cell.angle_beta   90.00
_cell.angle_gamma   90.00
#
_symmetry.space_group_name_H-M   'P 1'
#
loop_
_entity.id
_entity.type
_entity.pdbx_description
1 polymer ?
#
loop_
_entity_poly.entity_id
_entity_poly.type
_entity_poly.pdbx_seq_one_letter_code
_entity_poly.pdbx_strand_id
1 'polypeptide(L)'
;MQESIFPFIKNTLAELNMYPVIECMNNKASKQEIIKEFEKNLLYQNPQYRTMLKTQLKSQINPKQWEQLVRMYKKQELTQHPKMNLIYQFLQSLENNRSTTDSTTSVQKTNN
;
A
#
# COMPACT_ATOMS: atom_id res chain seq x y z
N MET A 1 -16.93 -11.48 6.98
CA MET A 1 -16.13 -12.14 5.92
C MET A 1 -14.76 -11.44 5.82
N GLN A 2 -13.88 -11.58 6.83
CA GLN A 2 -12.57 -10.87 6.86
C GLN A 2 -11.42 -11.64 7.56
N GLU A 3 -11.67 -12.70 8.35
CA GLU A 3 -10.62 -13.35 9.16
C GLU A 3 -9.62 -14.20 8.36
N SER A 4 -10.03 -14.77 7.22
CA SER A 4 -9.17 -15.66 6.40
C SER A 4 -8.24 -14.92 5.42
N ILE A 5 -8.51 -13.64 5.14
CA ILE A 5 -7.78 -12.88 4.11
C ILE A 5 -6.45 -12.34 4.66
N PHE A 6 -6.41 -11.93 5.93
CA PHE A 6 -5.19 -11.42 6.56
C PHE A 6 -4.08 -12.48 6.66
N PRO A 7 -4.33 -13.73 7.09
CA PRO A 7 -3.34 -14.79 7.03
C PRO A 7 -2.83 -15.06 5.61
N PHE A 8 -3.72 -15.09 4.61
CA PHE A 8 -3.33 -15.25 3.21
C PHE A 8 -2.37 -14.15 2.74
N ILE A 9 -2.67 -12.89 3.06
CA ILE A 9 -1.81 -11.75 2.70
C ILE A 9 -0.46 -11.84 3.39
N LYS A 10 -0.43 -12.13 4.69
CA LYS A 10 0.84 -12.25 5.43
C LYS A 10 1.70 -13.39 4.87
N ASN A 11 1.11 -14.53 4.55
CA ASN A 11 1.83 -15.65 3.95
C ASN A 11 2.37 -15.27 2.56
N THR A 12 1.54 -14.64 1.73
CA THR A 12 1.96 -14.21 0.39
C THR A 12 3.05 -13.14 0.47
N LEU A 13 2.97 -12.18 1.39
CA LEU A 13 4.03 -11.19 1.64
C LEU A 13 5.32 -11.85 2.11
N ALA A 14 5.25 -12.91 2.92
CA ALA A 14 6.42 -13.66 3.38
C ALA A 14 7.10 -14.40 2.23
N GLU A 15 6.33 -15.07 1.37
CA GLU A 15 6.83 -15.69 0.13
C GLU A 15 7.56 -14.68 -0.77
N LEU A 16 7.09 -13.42 -0.77
CA LEU A 16 7.64 -12.32 -1.54
C LEU A 16 8.76 -11.56 -0.81
N ASN A 17 9.19 -12.04 0.35
CA ASN A 17 10.20 -11.40 1.22
C ASN A 17 9.86 -9.95 1.63
N MET A 18 8.58 -9.62 1.74
CA MET A 18 8.09 -8.29 2.11
C MET A 18 7.87 -8.15 3.63
N TYR A 19 8.83 -8.62 4.43
CA TYR A 19 8.77 -8.58 5.89
C TYR A 19 8.48 -7.18 6.50
N PRO A 20 9.03 -6.07 5.97
CA PRO A 20 8.70 -4.73 6.48
C PRO A 20 7.20 -4.40 6.37
N VAL A 21 6.52 -4.90 5.34
CA VAL A 21 5.07 -4.71 5.17
C VAL A 21 4.30 -5.52 6.21
N ILE A 22 4.74 -6.76 6.47
CA ILE A 22 4.16 -7.62 7.51
C ILE A 22 4.30 -6.97 8.88
N GLU A 23 5.45 -6.36 9.17
CA GLU A 23 5.69 -5.61 10.40
C GLU A 23 4.74 -4.41 10.53
N CYS A 24 4.56 -3.60 9.48
CA CYS A 24 3.57 -2.52 9.47
C CYS A 24 2.15 -3.04 9.78
N MET A 25 1.76 -4.17 9.18
CA MET A 25 0.46 -4.79 9.44
C MET A 25 0.32 -5.31 10.88
N ASN A 26 1.37 -5.91 11.44
CA ASN A 26 1.39 -6.40 12.83
C ASN A 26 1.29 -5.26 13.84
N ASN A 27 1.95 -4.14 13.56
CA ASN A 27 1.93 -2.94 14.39
C ASN A 27 0.65 -2.11 14.21
N LYS A 28 -0.33 -2.59 13.45
CA LYS A 28 -1.58 -1.88 13.13
C LYS A 28 -1.32 -0.47 12.56
N ALA A 29 -0.28 -0.34 11.75
CA ALA A 29 0.02 0.91 11.05
C ALA A 29 -1.16 1.32 10.17
N SER A 30 -1.23 2.60 9.83
CA SER A 30 -2.28 3.10 8.96
C SER A 30 -2.21 2.44 7.58
N LYS A 31 -3.35 2.37 6.89
CA LYS A 31 -3.42 1.90 5.49
C LYS A 31 -2.38 2.59 4.61
N GLN A 32 -2.23 3.90 4.76
CA GLN A 32 -1.29 4.70 3.97
C GLN A 32 0.17 4.30 4.23
N GLU A 33 0.53 4.01 5.48
CA GLU A 33 1.87 3.53 5.84
C GLU A 33 2.13 2.13 5.29
N ILE A 34 1.16 1.22 5.40
CA ILE A 34 1.27 -0.14 4.84
C ILE A 34 1.46 -0.09 3.32
N ILE A 35 0.65 0.72 2.61
CA ILE A 35 0.77 0.89 1.16
C ILE A 35 2.13 1.50 0.81
N LYS A 36 2.57 2.53 1.52
CA LYS A 36 3.85 3.19 1.26
C LYS A 36 5.03 2.23 1.42
N GLU A 37 5.03 1.41 2.47
CA GLU A 37 6.10 0.43 2.70
C GLU A 37 6.04 -0.70 1.67
N PHE A 38 4.83 -1.11 1.25
CA PHE A 38 4.64 -2.08 0.15
C PHE A 38 5.21 -1.55 -1.16
N GLU A 39 4.84 -0.33 -1.57
CA GLU A 39 5.31 0.28 -2.80
C GLU A 39 6.83 0.47 -2.82
N LYS A 40 7.41 0.79 -1.65
CA LYS A 40 8.86 0.90 -1.48
C LYS A 40 9.53 -0.46 -1.68
N ASN A 41 9.03 -1.52 -1.03
CA ASN A 41 9.57 -2.88 -1.21
C ASN A 41 9.43 -3.37 -2.66
N LEU A 42 8.27 -3.16 -3.28
CA LEU A 42 8.02 -3.45 -4.70
C LEU A 42 9.09 -2.79 -5.59
N LEU A 43 9.34 -1.49 -5.41
CA LEU A 43 10.35 -0.78 -6.19
C LEU A 43 11.76 -1.30 -5.96
N TYR A 44 12.12 -1.63 -4.72
CA TYR A 44 13.45 -2.20 -4.43
C TYR A 44 13.64 -3.59 -5.03
N GLN A 45 12.59 -4.32 -5.37
CA GLN A 45 12.69 -5.59 -6.08
C GLN A 45 13.04 -5.38 -7.57
N ASN A 46 12.64 -4.25 -8.17
CA ASN A 46 12.96 -3.89 -9.54
C ASN A 46 14.47 -3.59 -9.73
N PRO A 47 15.20 -4.38 -10.54
CA PRO A 47 16.64 -4.20 -10.73
C PRO A 47 16.99 -2.89 -11.44
N GLN A 48 16.16 -2.41 -12.36
CA GLN A 48 16.39 -1.16 -13.09
C GLN A 48 16.22 0.05 -12.17
N TYR A 49 15.22 0.03 -11.29
CA TYR A 49 15.05 1.03 -10.24
C TYR A 49 16.24 1.07 -9.28
N ARG A 50 16.75 -0.10 -8.85
CA ARG A 50 17.96 -0.17 -8.01
C ARG A 50 19.18 0.44 -8.70
N THR A 51 19.37 0.15 -9.99
CA THR A 51 20.47 0.74 -10.77
C THR A 51 20.31 2.25 -10.88
N MET A 52 19.10 2.74 -11.15
CA MET A 52 18.79 4.17 -11.22
C MET A 52 19.09 4.89 -9.89
N LEU A 53 18.81 4.27 -8.74
CA LEU A 53 19.17 4.83 -7.43
C LEU A 53 20.69 4.96 -7.24
N LYS A 54 21.47 4.01 -7.78
CA LYS A 54 22.94 4.04 -7.69
C LYS A 54 23.57 5.10 -8.59
N THR A 55 22.98 5.39 -9.74
CA THR A 55 23.54 6.33 -10.72
C THR A 55 23.30 7.81 -10.39
N GLN A 56 22.75 8.11 -9.20
CA GLN A 56 22.34 9.47 -8.79
C GLN A 56 21.42 10.17 -9.80
N LEU A 57 20.71 9.44 -10.67
CA LEU A 57 19.87 10.02 -11.72
C LEU A 57 18.82 10.99 -11.17
N LYS A 58 18.40 10.78 -9.91
CA LYS A 58 17.49 11.67 -9.18
C LYS A 58 17.96 13.13 -9.12
N SER A 59 19.28 13.39 -9.05
CA SER A 59 19.80 14.77 -9.03
C SER A 59 19.91 15.39 -10.42
N GLN A 60 19.83 14.58 -11.47
CA GLN A 60 20.04 14.98 -12.86
C GLN A 60 18.73 15.27 -13.60
N ILE A 61 17.59 14.81 -13.08
CA ILE A 61 16.28 15.00 -13.69
C ILE A 61 15.34 15.77 -12.77
N ASN A 62 14.38 16.48 -13.35
CA ASN A 62 13.44 17.25 -12.54
C ASN A 62 12.48 16.34 -11.74
N PRO A 63 11.86 16.84 -10.65
CA PRO A 63 11.01 16.02 -9.79
C PRO A 63 9.83 15.34 -10.50
N LYS A 64 9.24 15.99 -11.51
CA LYS A 64 8.12 15.42 -12.28
C LYS A 64 8.56 14.21 -13.10
N GLN A 65 9.72 14.30 -13.75
CA GLN A 65 10.30 13.18 -14.51
C GLN A 65 10.66 12.01 -13.59
N TRP A 66 11.22 12.31 -12.41
CA TRP A 66 11.50 11.31 -11.40
C TRP A 66 10.24 10.58 -10.95
N GLU A 67 9.16 11.31 -10.64
CA GLU A 67 7.88 10.72 -10.26
C GLU A 67 7.28 9.85 -11.37
N GLN A 68 7.39 10.26 -12.63
CA GLN A 68 6.95 9.48 -13.76
C GLN A 68 7.71 8.15 -13.87
N LEU A 69 9.04 8.18 -13.76
CA LEU A 69 9.86 6.96 -13.77
C LEU A 69 9.50 6.02 -12.62
N VAL A 70 9.35 6.56 -11.41
CA VAL A 70 8.91 5.77 -10.24
C VAL A 70 7.57 5.09 -10.51
N ARG A 71 6.59 5.82 -11.08
CA ARG A 71 5.28 5.25 -11.44
C ARG A 71 5.39 4.17 -12.51
N MET A 72 6.25 4.35 -13.51
CA MET A 72 6.48 3.35 -14.55
C MET A 72 7.05 2.05 -13.97
N TYR A 73 8.07 2.14 -13.12
CA TYR A 73 8.66 0.96 -12.48
C TYR A 73 7.67 0.24 -11.55
N LYS A 74 6.88 0.98 -10.76
CA LYS A 74 5.79 0.39 -9.96
C LYS A 74 4.81 -0.38 -10.84
N LYS A 75 4.35 0.23 -11.95
CA LYS A 75 3.37 -0.39 -12.84
C LYS A 75 3.93 -1.65 -13.51
N GLN A 76 5.19 -1.60 -13.95
CA GLN A 76 5.90 -2.77 -14.48
C GLN A 76 5.94 -3.89 -13.44
N GLU A 77 6.34 -3.54 -12.20
CA GLU A 77 6.21 -4.32 -10.96
C GLU A 77 4.95 -5.16 -10.88
N LEU A 78 3.85 -4.43 -10.75
CA LEU A 78 2.54 -5.03 -10.54
C LEU A 78 2.08 -5.85 -11.75
N THR A 79 2.48 -5.48 -12.97
CA THR A 79 2.10 -6.22 -14.18
C THR A 79 2.83 -7.56 -14.28
N GLN A 80 4.10 -7.61 -13.88
CA GLN A 80 4.93 -8.81 -13.97
C GLN A 80 4.66 -9.81 -12.83
N HIS A 81 4.14 -9.33 -11.70
CA HIS A 81 3.88 -10.15 -10.51
C HIS A 81 2.40 -10.13 -10.10
N PRO A 82 1.57 -11.04 -10.65
CA PRO A 82 0.13 -11.08 -10.38
C PRO A 82 -0.23 -11.18 -8.89
N LYS A 83 0.55 -11.94 -8.10
CA LYS A 83 0.39 -12.02 -6.63
C LYS A 83 0.58 -10.66 -5.95
N MET A 84 1.59 -9.88 -6.36
CA MET A 84 1.83 -8.53 -5.82
C MET A 84 0.71 -7.57 -6.22
N ASN A 85 0.23 -7.64 -7.47
CA ASN A 85 -0.90 -6.81 -7.90
C ASN A 85 -2.16 -7.13 -7.09
N LEU A 86 -2.46 -8.40 -6.86
CA LEU A 86 -3.62 -8.79 -6.05
C LEU A 86 -3.52 -8.25 -4.62
N ILE A 87 -2.36 -8.38 -3.97
CA ILE A 87 -2.13 -7.79 -2.65
C ILE A 87 -2.29 -6.28 -2.70
N TYR A 88 -1.71 -5.62 -3.70
CA TYR A 88 -1.78 -4.17 -3.84
C TYR A 88 -3.22 -3.67 -3.99
N GLN A 89 -4.02 -4.32 -4.85
CA GLN A 89 -5.45 -4.01 -4.99
C GLN A 89 -6.20 -4.23 -3.67
N PHE A 90 -5.90 -5.31 -2.96
CA PHE A 90 -6.51 -5.55 -1.66
C PHE A 90 -6.15 -4.45 -0.64
N LEU A 91 -4.86 -4.11 -0.51
CA LEU A 91 -4.40 -3.04 0.37
C LEU A 91 -5.06 -1.71 0.03
N GLN A 92 -5.28 -1.42 -1.27
CA GLN A 92 -6.03 -0.25 -1.73
C GLN A 92 -7.52 -0.31 -1.40
N SER A 93 -8.13 -1.50 -1.36
CA SER A 93 -9.54 -1.70 -0.98
C SER A 93 -9.80 -1.70 0.53
N LEU A 94 -8.76 -1.79 1.37
CA LEU A 94 -8.95 -1.68 2.82
C LEU A 94 -9.64 -0.36 3.13
N GLU A 95 -10.85 -0.40 3.66
CA GLU A 95 -11.48 0.81 4.19
C GLU A 95 -10.73 1.25 5.45
N ASN A 96 -10.61 2.56 5.65
CA ASN A 96 -10.24 3.06 6.95
C ASN A 96 -11.39 2.71 7.89
N ASN A 97 -11.21 1.72 8.76
CA ASN A 97 -12.04 1.55 9.95
C ASN A 97 -11.78 2.74 10.90
N ARG A 98 -12.14 3.95 10.46
CA ARG A 98 -12.40 5.08 11.35
C ARG A 98 -13.90 5.08 11.51
N SER A 99 -14.33 4.43 12.58
CA SER A 99 -15.70 4.34 13.05
C SER A 99 -16.40 5.67 12.81
N THR A 100 -17.47 5.64 12.02
CA THR A 100 -18.57 6.58 12.18
C THR A 100 -19.08 6.40 13.61
N THR A 101 -18.56 7.17 14.55
CA THR A 101 -19.27 7.42 15.80
C THR A 101 -20.48 8.28 15.47
N ASP A 102 -21.59 7.56 15.28
CA ASP A 102 -22.90 7.89 15.81
C ASP A 102 -23.53 9.21 15.37
N SER A 103 -24.25 9.11 14.24
CA SER A 103 -25.57 9.73 14.18
C SER A 103 -26.47 9.02 15.20
N THR A 104 -26.70 9.64 16.36
CA THR A 104 -27.82 9.28 17.23
C THR A 104 -28.55 10.55 17.66
N THR A 105 -29.57 10.86 16.87
CA THR A 105 -30.91 11.22 17.34
C THR A 105 -31.02 12.33 18.40
N SER A 106 -31.31 13.56 17.96
CA SER A 106 -32.13 14.47 18.77
C SER A 106 -33.53 14.50 18.18
N VAL A 107 -34.43 13.79 18.87
CA VAL A 107 -35.83 13.62 18.54
C VAL A 107 -36.54 14.96 18.54
N GLN A 108 -37.19 15.23 17.42
CA GLN A 108 -38.29 16.17 17.24
C GLN A 108 -39.32 16.01 18.37
N LYS A 109 -39.48 17.02 19.23
CA LYS A 109 -40.60 17.10 20.18
C LYS A 109 -41.46 18.32 19.82
N THR A 110 -42.53 18.04 19.10
CA THR A 110 -43.71 18.89 18.93
C THR A 110 -44.63 18.78 20.16
N ASN A 111 -45.30 19.90 20.49
CA ASN A 111 -46.49 20.07 21.35
C ASN A 111 -46.24 20.03 22.88
N ASN A 112 -46.65 20.99 23.73
CA ASN A 112 -47.74 21.99 23.70
C ASN A 112 -47.25 23.38 24.15
#